data_AF-A0A6M3L708-F1
#
_entry.id   AF-A0A6M3L708-F1
#
_cell.length_a   1.000
_cell.length_b   1.000
_cell.length_c   1.000
_cell.angle_alpha   90.00
_cell.angle_beta   90.00
_cell.angle_gamma   90.00
#
_symmetry.space_group_name_H-M   'P 1'
#
loop_
_entity.id
_entity.type
_entity.pdbx_description
1 polymer ?
#
loop_
_entity_poly.entity_id
_entity_poly.type
_entity_poly.pdbx_seq_one_letter_code
_entity_poly.pdbx_strand_id
1 'polypeptide(L)'
;MAEWTFTVGRPKANKSAVQNQLWEVTQVGENKINNYAGPDNPAIKVMASVASIGPANVEDISKDCGLGKDVVILHLRNLSAVKPPFVRLMPVKG
;
A
#
# COMPACT_ATOMS: atom_id res chain seq x y z
N MET A 1 -29.89 -7.15 -36.65
CA MET A 1 -29.75 -5.96 -35.79
C MET A 1 -28.90 -6.39 -34.60
N ALA A 2 -27.76 -5.74 -34.36
CA ALA A 2 -26.71 -6.22 -33.47
C ALA A 2 -27.06 -6.09 -31.98
N GLU A 3 -26.71 -7.13 -31.22
CA GLU A 3 -26.69 -7.20 -29.76
C GLU A 3 -25.89 -6.06 -29.13
N TRP A 4 -26.41 -5.50 -28.03
CA TRP A 4 -25.64 -4.67 -27.11
C TRP A 4 -25.49 -5.45 -25.80
N THR A 5 -24.48 -6.32 -25.74
CA THR A 5 -24.01 -6.90 -24.49
C THR A 5 -23.23 -5.82 -23.72
N PHE A 6 -23.84 -5.33 -22.65
CA PHE A 6 -23.24 -4.36 -21.74
C PHE A 6 -22.21 -5.08 -20.86
N THR A 7 -20.99 -5.26 -21.37
CA THR A 7 -19.87 -5.80 -20.58
C THR A 7 -19.40 -4.73 -19.59
N VAL A 8 -19.99 -4.69 -18.39
CA VAL A 8 -19.40 -4.00 -17.24
C VAL A 8 -18.26 -4.86 -16.69
N GLY A 9 -17.24 -5.07 -17.51
CA GLY A 9 -15.98 -5.66 -17.12
C GLY A 9 -15.14 -4.63 -16.37
N ARG A 10 -15.54 -4.24 -15.16
CA ARG A 10 -14.53 -3.83 -14.19
C ARG A 10 -13.88 -5.13 -13.76
N PRO A 11 -12.62 -5.43 -14.09
CA PRO A 11 -11.94 -6.52 -13.41
C PRO A 11 -12.09 -6.23 -11.92
N LYS A 12 -12.71 -7.14 -11.17
CA LYS A 12 -12.57 -7.19 -9.71
C LYS A 12 -11.06 -7.27 -9.52
N ALA A 13 -10.40 -6.12 -9.34
CA ALA A 13 -9.01 -6.07 -8.99
C ALA A 13 -8.89 -6.96 -7.77
N ASN A 14 -8.24 -8.08 -8.01
CA ASN A 14 -8.19 -9.26 -7.19
C ASN A 14 -7.96 -8.82 -5.73
N LYS A 15 -9.01 -8.73 -4.90
CA LYS A 15 -8.89 -8.26 -3.51
C LYS A 15 -7.87 -9.13 -2.76
N SER A 16 -7.75 -10.39 -3.16
CA SER A 16 -6.76 -11.36 -2.67
C SER A 16 -5.34 -11.11 -3.17
N ALA A 17 -5.12 -10.53 -4.35
CA ALA A 17 -3.74 -10.27 -4.83
C ALA A 17 -3.09 -9.11 -4.07
N VAL A 18 -3.86 -8.10 -3.67
CA VAL A 18 -3.33 -6.94 -2.92
C VAL A 18 -2.96 -7.32 -1.48
N GLN A 19 -3.63 -8.31 -0.89
CA GLN A 19 -3.32 -8.80 0.45
C GLN A 19 -2.01 -9.60 0.49
N ASN A 20 -1.70 -10.36 -0.57
CA ASN A 20 -0.46 -11.14 -0.68
C ASN A 20 0.69 -10.38 -1.36
N GLN A 21 0.46 -9.11 -1.71
CA GLN A 21 1.47 -8.26 -2.33
C GLN A 21 2.38 -7.66 -1.26
N LEU A 22 3.69 -7.81 -1.45
CA LEU A 22 4.70 -7.21 -0.60
C LEU A 22 4.87 -5.74 -0.97
N TRP A 23 4.79 -4.89 0.04
CA TRP A 23 5.03 -3.46 -0.04
C TRP A 23 6.40 -3.14 0.51
N GLU A 24 7.11 -2.22 -0.14
CA GLU A 24 8.38 -1.69 0.33
C GLU A 24 8.30 -0.16 0.41
N VAL A 25 9.04 0.41 1.36
CA VAL A 25 9.25 1.86 1.42
C VAL A 25 10.35 2.24 0.43
N THR A 26 10.15 3.33 -0.29
CA THR A 26 11.19 3.89 -1.16
C THR A 26 12.10 4.81 -0.35
N GLN A 27 13.27 5.14 -0.89
CA GLN A 27 14.19 6.10 -0.26
C GLN A 27 13.54 7.46 0.04
N VAL A 28 12.54 7.87 -0.75
CA VAL A 28 11.76 9.09 -0.51
C VAL A 28 10.85 8.91 0.71
N GLY A 29 10.22 7.74 0.84
CA GLY A 29 9.43 7.37 2.02
C GLY A 29 10.28 7.36 3.28
N GLU A 30 11.46 6.75 3.24
CA GLU A 30 12.39 6.72 4.37
C GLU A 30 12.83 8.12 4.78
N ASN A 31 13.20 8.97 3.81
CA ASN A 31 13.51 10.36 4.09
C ASN A 31 12.34 11.10 4.74
N LYS A 32 11.10 10.84 4.30
CA LYS A 32 9.92 11.46 4.90
C LYS A 32 9.71 11.02 6.35
N ILE A 33 9.87 9.73 6.66
CA ILE A 33 9.77 9.20 8.03
C ILE A 33 10.85 9.82 8.92
N ASN A 34 12.10 9.82 8.46
CA ASN A 34 13.24 10.34 9.20
C ASN A 34 13.16 11.84 9.47
N ASN A 35 12.48 12.60 8.61
CA ASN A 35 12.26 14.04 8.77
C ASN A 35 10.87 14.39 9.33
N TYR A 36 10.05 13.39 9.69
CA TYR A 36 8.71 13.64 10.21
C TYR A 36 8.77 13.99 11.71
N ALA A 37 8.60 15.28 12.02
CA ALA A 37 8.47 15.79 13.39
C ALA A 37 7.02 16.15 13.76
N GLY A 38 6.04 15.68 12.99
CA GLY A 38 4.63 16.02 13.14
C GLY A 38 3.88 15.16 14.17
N PRO A 39 2.59 15.46 14.41
CA PRO A 39 1.73 14.64 15.27
C PRO A 39 1.57 13.23 14.70
N ASP A 40 1.19 12.28 15.55
CA ASP A 40 0.99 10.88 15.17
C ASP A 40 0.04 10.76 13.97
N ASN A 41 0.56 10.28 12.83
CA ASN A 41 -0.19 10.19 11.58
C ASN A 41 -0.22 8.72 11.11
N PRO A 42 -1.41 8.13 10.88
CA PRO A 42 -1.54 6.74 10.49
C PRO A 42 -0.80 6.42 9.17
N ALA A 43 -0.68 7.37 8.25
CA ALA A 43 0.11 7.18 7.04
C ALA A 43 1.62 7.07 7.32
N ILE A 44 2.15 7.86 8.26
CA ILE A 44 3.56 7.78 8.68
C ILE A 44 3.80 6.48 9.44
N LYS A 45 2.88 6.07 10.33
CA LYS A 45 2.94 4.78 11.01
C LYS A 45 2.99 3.61 10.04
N VAL A 46 2.10 3.59 9.05
CA VAL A 46 2.11 2.55 8.00
C VAL A 46 3.45 2.53 7.27
N MET A 47 4.02 3.68 6.92
CA MET A 47 5.34 3.71 6.29
C MET A 47 6.46 3.25 7.23
N ALA A 48 6.47 3.69 8.49
CA ALA A 48 7.46 3.29 9.48
C ALA A 48 7.42 1.77 9.73
N SER A 49 6.24 1.17 9.81
CA SER A 49 6.06 -0.28 9.92
C SER A 49 6.62 -1.02 8.71
N VAL A 50 6.34 -0.56 7.48
CA VAL A 50 6.90 -1.16 6.27
C VAL A 50 8.43 -1.01 6.24
N ALA A 51 8.97 0.14 6.65
CA ALA A 51 10.42 0.34 6.71
C ALA A 51 11.09 -0.56 7.76
N SER A 52 10.44 -0.74 8.92
CA SER A 52 10.96 -1.56 10.01
C SER A 52 10.90 -3.07 9.72
N ILE A 53 9.83 -3.54 9.08
CA ILE A 53 9.68 -4.96 8.73
C ILE A 53 10.47 -5.30 7.45
N GLY A 54 10.64 -4.33 6.56
CA GLY A 54 11.10 -4.56 5.19
C GLY A 54 9.92 -4.93 4.27
N PRO A 55 10.17 -5.65 3.16
CA PRO A 55 9.11 -6.06 2.25
C PRO A 55 8.02 -6.85 2.99
N ALA A 56 6.87 -6.23 3.22
CA ALA A 56 5.83 -6.73 4.11
C ALA A 56 4.47 -6.74 3.43
N ASN A 57 3.65 -7.74 3.76
CA ASN A 57 2.27 -7.77 3.30
C ASN A 57 1.38 -6.88 4.19
N VAL A 58 0.16 -6.60 3.73
CA VAL A 58 -0.80 -5.76 4.46
C VAL A 58 -1.12 -6.30 5.86
N GLU A 59 -1.10 -7.61 6.04
CA GLU A 59 -1.42 -8.24 7.32
C GLU A 59 -0.32 -7.99 8.37
N ASP A 60 0.94 -8.15 8.00
CA ASP A 60 2.09 -7.91 8.88
C ASP A 60 2.18 -6.43 9.26
N ILE A 61 1.96 -5.54 8.28
CA ILE A 61 1.93 -4.09 8.50
C ILE A 61 0.78 -3.74 9.47
N SER A 62 -0.41 -4.32 9.25
CA SER A 62 -1.59 -4.10 10.10
C SER A 62 -1.38 -4.54 11.54
N LYS A 63 -0.71 -5.68 11.76
CA LYS A 63 -0.36 -6.17 13.10
C LYS A 63 0.64 -5.24 13.80
N ASP A 64 1.65 -4.77 13.08
CA ASP A 64 2.70 -3.92 13.63
C ASP A 64 2.22 -2.50 13.97
N CYS A 65 1.50 -1.85 13.06
CA CYS A 65 0.98 -0.51 13.30
C CYS A 65 -0.32 -0.48 14.16
N GLY A 66 -0.93 -1.63 14.41
CA GLY A 66 -2.19 -1.77 15.14
C GLY A 66 -3.41 -1.18 14.41
N LEU A 67 -3.31 -0.94 13.10
CA LEU A 67 -4.40 -0.39 12.28
C LEU A 67 -5.15 -1.51 11.56
N GLY A 68 -6.43 -1.28 11.25
CA GLY A 68 -7.22 -2.21 10.45
C GLY A 68 -6.67 -2.38 9.03
N LYS A 69 -6.74 -3.60 8.48
CA LYS A 69 -6.23 -3.94 7.14
C LYS A 69 -6.73 -3.00 6.04
N ASP A 70 -8.01 -2.60 6.09
CA ASP A 70 -8.59 -1.66 5.11
C ASP A 70 -7.96 -0.26 5.18
N VAL A 71 -7.64 0.21 6.40
CA VAL A 71 -6.98 1.50 6.65
C VAL A 71 -5.53 1.44 6.13
N VAL A 72 -4.83 0.34 6.38
CA VAL A 72 -3.48 0.11 5.85
C VAL A 72 -3.49 0.13 4.32
N ILE A 73 -4.41 -0.61 3.67
CA ILE A 73 -4.54 -0.62 2.21
C ILE A 73 -4.82 0.78 1.65
N LEU A 74 -5.71 1.53 2.30
CA LEU A 74 -6.03 2.90 1.90
C LEU A 74 -4.78 3.79 1.93
N HIS A 75 -4.03 3.76 3.03
CA HIS A 75 -2.82 4.55 3.18
C HIS A 75 -1.72 4.12 2.22
N LEU A 76 -1.46 2.81 2.06
CA LEU A 76 -0.48 2.30 1.11
C LEU A 76 -0.78 2.75 -0.32
N ARG A 77 -2.05 2.66 -0.75
CA ARG A 77 -2.48 3.15 -2.06
C ARG A 77 -2.25 4.64 -2.21
N ASN A 78 -2.66 5.45 -1.23
CA ASN A 78 -2.48 6.90 -1.27
C ASN A 78 -1.00 7.28 -1.31
N LEU A 79 -0.15 6.60 -0.54
CA LEU A 79 1.29 6.83 -0.48
C LEU A 79 2.01 6.39 -1.77
N SER A 80 1.51 5.35 -2.43
CA SER A 80 2.01 4.90 -3.74
C SER A 80 1.56 5.78 -4.91
N ALA A 81 0.47 6.54 -4.75
CA ALA A 81 -0.06 7.41 -5.78
C ALA A 81 0.72 8.75 -5.90
N VAL A 82 1.49 9.11 -4.87
CA VAL A 82 2.36 10.31 -4.90
C VAL A 82 3.55 10.06 -5.81
N LYS A 83 4.05 11.09 -6.51
CA LYS A 83 5.28 11.01 -7.32
C LYS A 83 6.32 12.03 -6.82
N PRO A 84 7.54 11.59 -6.46
CA PRO A 84 7.96 10.19 -6.35
C PRO A 84 7.19 9.42 -5.24
N PRO A 85 6.90 8.12 -5.44
CA PRO A 85 6.09 7.33 -4.49
C PRO A 85 6.87 7.08 -3.21
N PHE A 86 6.18 7.15 -2.07
CA PHE A 86 6.79 6.85 -0.76
C PHE A 86 6.83 5.35 -0.46
N VAL A 87 5.86 4.61 -0.99
CA VAL A 87 5.78 3.15 -0.90
C VAL A 87 5.47 2.59 -2.28
N ARG A 88 6.03 1.43 -2.61
CA ARG A 88 5.77 0.75 -3.87
C ARG A 88 5.49 -0.73 -3.65
N LEU A 89 4.77 -1.31 -4.61
CA LEU A 89 4.56 -2.75 -4.69
C LEU A 89 5.82 -3.40 -5.23
N MET A 90 6.34 -4.43 -4.54
CA MET A 90 7.41 -5.23 -5.11
C MET A 90 6.89 -6.00 -6.33
N PRO A 91 7.65 -6.03 -7.44
CA PRO A 91 7.31 -6.90 -8.55
C PRO A 91 7.43 -8.35 -8.07
N VAL A 92 6.33 -9.09 -8.17
CA VAL A 92 6.35 -10.54 -7.93
C VAL A 92 7.19 -11.14 -9.06
N LYS A 93 8.38 -11.66 -8.76
CA LYS A 93 9.18 -12.44 -9.71
C LYS A 93 8.35 -13.69 -10.07
N GLY A 94 7.71 -13.65 -11.24
CA GLY A 94 7.18 -14.83 -11.91
C GLY A 94 8.27 -15.61 -12.62
#